data_AF-A0A949S4M0-F1
#
_entry.id   AF-A0A949S4M0-F1
#
_cell.length_a   1.000
_cell.length_b   1.000
_cell.length_c   1.000
_cell.angle_alpha   90.00
_cell.angle_beta   90.00
_cell.angle_gamma   90.00
#
_symmetry.space_group_name_H-M   'P 1'
#
loop_
_entity.id
_entity.type
_entity.pdbx_description
1 polymer ?
#
loop_
_entity_poly.entity_id
_entity_poly.type
_entity_poly.pdbx_seq_one_letter_code
_entity_poly.pdbx_strand_id
1 'polypeptide(L)'
;MQKDQTINKLAQLIKGESSHWINENNLIDSSFYWQDDYWAVSVSESHLAAVRKYIHNQEKHHQIISFADEMNQFTKKYGWKLIEEKKTAKINRLKP
;
A
#
# COMPACT_ATOMS: atom_id res chain seq x y z
N MET A 1 -15.30 1.89 -15.05
CA MET A 1 -14.63 2.98 -14.31
C MET A 1 -15.15 4.29 -14.86
N GLN A 2 -15.64 5.18 -14.00
CA GLN A 2 -15.97 6.55 -14.44
C GLN A 2 -14.69 7.21 -14.97
N LYS A 3 -14.80 8.04 -16.01
CA LYS A 3 -13.65 8.59 -16.76
C LYS A 3 -12.63 9.37 -15.90
N ASP A 4 -12.99 9.75 -14.67
CA ASP A 4 -12.18 10.60 -13.79
C ASP A 4 -11.62 9.89 -12.54
N GLN A 5 -11.76 8.57 -12.42
CA GLN A 5 -11.21 7.82 -11.29
C GLN A 5 -9.73 7.50 -11.47
N THR A 6 -8.87 8.21 -10.73
CA THR A 6 -7.44 7.90 -10.64
C THR A 6 -7.15 6.86 -9.56
N ILE A 7 -6.06 6.11 -9.70
CA ILE A 7 -5.61 5.13 -8.70
C ILE A 7 -5.35 5.83 -7.35
N ASN A 8 -4.77 7.04 -7.38
CA ASN A 8 -4.55 7.85 -6.18
C ASN A 8 -5.87 8.15 -5.45
N LYS A 9 -6.89 8.61 -6.19
CA LYS A 9 -8.19 8.91 -5.58
C LYS A 9 -8.83 7.66 -4.98
N LEU A 10 -8.73 6.52 -5.64
CA LEU A 10 -9.24 5.26 -5.13
C LEU A 10 -8.50 4.81 -3.86
N ALA A 11 -7.17 4.86 -3.86
CA ALA A 11 -6.36 4.50 -2.70
C ALA A 11 -6.68 5.41 -1.50
N GLN A 12 -6.83 6.73 -1.73
CA GLN A 12 -7.22 7.69 -0.71
C GLN A 12 -8.57 7.32 -0.09
N LEU A 13 -9.59 7.03 -0.91
CA LEU A 13 -10.92 6.68 -0.43
C LEU A 13 -10.91 5.37 0.37
N ILE A 14 -10.30 4.31 -0.16
CA ILE A 14 -10.25 3.01 0.53
C ILE A 14 -9.52 3.14 1.86
N LYS A 15 -8.35 3.79 1.88
CA LYS A 15 -7.57 3.98 3.11
C LYS A 15 -8.29 4.86 4.13
N GLY A 16 -8.88 5.97 3.68
CA GLY A 16 -9.58 6.92 4.54
C GLY A 16 -10.81 6.30 5.21
N GLU A 17 -11.72 5.75 4.41
CA GLU A 17 -12.97 5.16 4.91
C GLU A 17 -12.71 3.96 5.83
N SER A 18 -11.77 3.08 5.48
CA SER A 18 -11.41 1.95 6.35
C SER A 18 -10.79 2.40 7.66
N SER A 19 -9.92 3.43 7.65
CA SER A 19 -9.33 3.95 8.88
C SER A 19 -10.39 4.59 9.76
N HIS A 20 -11.30 5.36 9.18
CA HIS A 20 -12.41 5.97 9.89
C HIS A 20 -13.27 4.89 10.55
N TRP A 21 -13.71 3.89 9.78
CA TRP A 21 -14.55 2.81 10.28
C TRP A 21 -13.87 1.98 11.38
N ILE A 22 -12.60 1.59 11.22
CA ILE A 22 -11.84 0.84 12.23
C ILE A 22 -11.77 1.62 13.55
N ASN A 23 -11.51 2.92 13.47
CA ASN A 23 -11.38 3.79 14.64
C ASN A 23 -12.74 4.04 15.31
N GLU A 24 -13.79 4.29 14.53
CA GLU A 24 -15.15 4.49 15.08
C GLU A 24 -15.66 3.25 15.81
N ASN A 25 -15.32 2.06 15.31
CA ASN A 25 -15.73 0.79 15.91
C ASN A 25 -14.76 0.29 16.99
N ASN A 26 -13.70 1.04 17.32
CA ASN A 26 -12.67 0.66 18.30
C ASN A 26 -12.16 -0.78 18.11
N LEU A 27 -11.89 -1.18 16.86
CA LEU A 27 -11.48 -2.57 16.56
C LEU A 27 -10.04 -2.88 17.00
N ILE A 28 -9.27 -1.85 17.31
CA ILE A 28 -7.93 -1.96 17.89
C ILE A 28 -7.77 -0.93 19.02
N ASP A 29 -6.88 -1.22 19.98
CA ASP A 29 -6.69 -0.41 21.20
C ASP A 29 -6.06 0.97 20.95
N SER A 30 -5.59 1.23 19.73
CA SER A 30 -4.90 2.46 19.34
C SER A 30 -5.54 3.08 18.10
N SER A 31 -5.28 4.36 17.83
CA SER A 31 -5.71 4.96 16.57
C SER A 31 -5.04 4.31 15.37
N PHE A 32 -5.85 3.72 14.49
CA PHE A 32 -5.43 3.09 13.25
C PHE A 32 -5.16 4.14 12.17
N TYR A 33 -4.02 3.99 11.49
CA TYR A 33 -3.68 4.73 10.28
C TYR A 33 -2.94 3.80 9.31
N TRP A 34 -3.23 3.95 8.02
CA TRP A 34 -2.41 3.33 6.98
C TRP A 34 -1.05 4.03 6.86
N GLN A 35 -0.08 3.31 6.28
CA GLN A 35 1.12 3.96 5.73
C GLN A 35 0.71 5.00 4.67
N ASP A 36 1.52 6.06 4.54
CA ASP A 36 1.24 7.17 3.62
C ASP A 36 1.22 6.68 2.15
N ASP A 37 2.13 5.79 1.79
CA ASP A 37 2.33 5.34 0.42
C ASP A 37 1.48 4.13 0.02
N TYR A 38 1.29 3.97 -1.29
CA TYR A 38 0.68 2.77 -1.89
C TYR A 38 1.41 2.41 -3.18
N TRP A 39 1.39 1.12 -3.54
CA TRP A 39 1.88 0.64 -4.84
C TRP A 39 0.74 0.12 -5.69
N ALA A 40 0.83 0.36 -6.99
CA ALA A 40 -0.12 -0.13 -7.96
C ALA A 40 0.64 -0.72 -9.15
N VAL A 41 0.32 -1.96 -9.49
CA VAL A 41 0.94 -2.70 -10.60
C VAL A 41 -0.17 -3.26 -11.47
N SER A 42 -0.11 -2.98 -12.77
CA SER A 42 -1.02 -3.57 -13.74
C SER A 42 -0.59 -5.00 -14.07
N VAL A 43 -1.55 -5.91 -14.17
CA VAL A 43 -1.32 -7.32 -14.49
C VAL A 43 -2.11 -7.71 -15.73
N SER A 44 -1.52 -8.47 -16.65
CA SER A 44 -2.26 -9.04 -17.78
C SER A 44 -3.05 -10.27 -17.33
N GLU A 45 -4.10 -10.60 -18.07
CA GLU A 45 -4.95 -11.77 -17.80
C GLU A 45 -4.15 -13.08 -17.70
N SER A 46 -3.16 -13.26 -18.58
CA SER A 46 -2.27 -14.43 -18.56
C SER A 46 -1.47 -14.59 -17.27
N HIS A 47 -1.21 -13.51 -16.54
CA HIS A 47 -0.48 -13.54 -15.26
C HIS A 47 -1.40 -13.64 -14.04
N LEU A 48 -2.73 -13.53 -14.22
CA LEU A 48 -3.69 -13.44 -13.13
C LEU A 48 -3.63 -14.66 -12.19
N ALA A 49 -3.52 -15.87 -12.73
CA ALA A 49 -3.44 -17.09 -11.93
C ALA A 49 -2.18 -17.13 -11.06
N ALA A 50 -1.04 -16.72 -11.62
CA ALA A 50 0.22 -16.67 -10.89
C ALA A 50 0.19 -15.61 -9.77
N VAL A 51 -0.35 -14.42 -10.06
CA VAL A 51 -0.47 -13.32 -9.08
C VAL A 51 -1.42 -13.70 -7.94
N ARG A 52 -2.57 -14.32 -8.24
CA ARG A 52 -3.49 -14.83 -7.21
C ARG A 52 -2.80 -15.84 -6.29
N LYS A 53 -2.07 -16.80 -6.87
CA LYS A 53 -1.32 -17.80 -6.10
C LYS A 53 -0.24 -17.13 -5.24
N TYR A 54 0.46 -16.12 -5.75
CA TYR A 54 1.43 -15.35 -4.99
C TYR A 54 0.79 -14.66 -3.77
N ILE A 55 -0.29 -13.88 -3.98
CA ILE A 55 -1.02 -13.18 -2.91
C ILE A 55 -1.52 -14.15 -1.84
N HIS A 56 -2.10 -15.29 -2.24
CA HIS A 56 -2.62 -16.29 -1.30
C HIS A 56 -1.54 -16.89 -0.39
N ASN A 57 -0.30 -17.00 -0.88
CA ASN A 57 0.81 -17.59 -0.12
C ASN A 57 1.66 -16.55 0.63
N GLN A 58 1.30 -15.27 0.62
CA GLN A 58 2.10 -14.18 1.20
C GLN A 58 2.40 -14.40 2.69
N GLU A 59 1.41 -14.81 3.48
CA GLU A 59 1.61 -15.04 4.91
C GLU A 59 2.71 -16.08 5.17
N LYS A 60 2.66 -17.21 4.46
CA LYS A 60 3.69 -18.25 4.55
C LYS A 60 5.04 -17.78 3.99
N HIS A 61 5.04 -16.99 2.92
CA HIS A 61 6.27 -16.45 2.33
C HIS A 61 6.98 -15.50 3.31
N HIS A 62 6.23 -14.63 3.98
CA HIS A 62 6.75 -13.63 4.91
C HIS A 62 7.14 -14.18 6.29
N GLN A 63 6.89 -15.46 6.56
CA GLN A 63 7.53 -16.17 7.68
C GLN A 63 9.02 -16.43 7.42
N ILE A 64 9.45 -16.44 6.16
CA ILE A 64 10.82 -16.80 5.75
C ILE A 64 11.57 -15.59 5.20
N ILE A 65 10.90 -14.75 4.41
CA ILE A 65 11.50 -13.59 3.73
C ILE A 65 10.85 -12.34 4.27
N SER A 66 11.64 -11.39 4.77
CA SER A 66 11.10 -10.13 5.25
C SER A 66 10.57 -9.27 4.09
N PHE A 67 9.60 -8.40 4.36
CA PHE A 67 9.10 -7.45 3.37
C PHE A 67 10.22 -6.58 2.77
N ALA A 68 11.20 -6.17 3.59
CA ALA A 68 12.34 -5.38 3.12
C ALA A 68 13.23 -6.16 2.15
N ASP A 69 13.48 -7.45 2.43
CA ASP A 69 14.24 -8.32 1.54
C ASP A 69 13.50 -8.58 0.23
N GLU A 70 12.20 -8.78 0.29
CA GLU A 70 11.36 -8.94 -0.90
C GLU A 70 11.38 -7.65 -1.75
N MET A 71 11.26 -6.47 -1.13
CA MET A 71 11.34 -5.22 -1.86
C MET A 71 12.70 -4.99 -2.51
N ASN A 72 13.78 -5.37 -1.83
CA ASN A 72 15.13 -5.35 -2.42
C ASN A 72 15.23 -6.30 -3.62
N GLN A 73 14.61 -7.48 -3.55
CA GLN A 73 14.55 -8.41 -4.68
C GLN A 73 13.75 -7.83 -5.85
N PHE A 74 12.60 -7.19 -5.59
CA PHE A 74 11.82 -6.53 -6.64
C PHE A 74 12.57 -5.37 -7.29
N THR A 75 13.22 -4.53 -6.49
CA THR A 75 14.09 -3.45 -6.96
C THR A 75 15.18 -3.98 -7.89
N LYS A 76 15.89 -5.05 -7.48
CA LYS A 76 16.95 -5.66 -8.30
C LYS A 76 16.42 -6.29 -9.58
N LYS A 77 15.26 -6.96 -9.52
CA LYS A 77 14.70 -7.72 -10.63
C LYS A 77 14.03 -6.84 -11.69
N TYR A 78 13.28 -5.83 -11.23
CA TYR A 78 12.43 -5.00 -12.10
C TYR A 78 12.93 -3.56 -12.23
N GLY A 79 14.04 -3.21 -11.59
CA GLY A 79 14.64 -1.87 -11.65
C GLY A 79 13.79 -0.79 -10.99
N TRP A 80 12.93 -1.16 -10.03
CA TRP A 80 12.11 -0.20 -9.30
C TRP A 80 12.98 0.78 -8.53
N LYS A 81 12.62 2.06 -8.57
CA LYS A 81 13.32 3.09 -7.79
C LYS A 81 12.47 3.41 -6.57
N LEU A 82 13.04 3.21 -5.39
CA LEU A 82 12.49 3.77 -4.17
C LEU A 82 12.54 5.29 -4.32
N ILE A 83 11.39 5.94 -4.22
CA ILE A 83 11.31 7.39 -4.15
C ILE A 83 11.67 7.74 -2.72
N GLU A 84 12.85 8.28 -2.50
CA GLU A 84 13.21 8.82 -1.20
C GLU A 84 12.31 10.03 -0.92
N GLU A 85 11.70 10.07 0.27
CA GLU A 85 11.02 11.25 0.74
C GLU A 85 12.01 12.43 0.72
N LYS A 86 11.76 13.42 -0.13
CA LYS A 86 12.31 14.74 0.13
C LYS A 86 11.72 15.17 1.47
N LYS A 87 12.58 15.36 2.49
CA LYS A 87 12.27 16.07 3.74
C LYS A 87 11.83 17.50 3.40
N THR A 88 10.64 17.62 2.83
CA THR A 88 10.06 18.89 2.43
C THR A 88 9.41 19.42 3.69
N ALA A 89 10.10 20.38 4.28
CA ALA A 89 9.74 21.27 5.38
C ALA A 89 8.42 20.97 6.12
N LYS A 90 8.52 20.95 7.45
CA LYS A 90 7.41 21.19 8.37
C LYS A 90 6.55 22.36 7.86
N ILE A 91 5.43 22.09 7.20
CA ILE A 91 4.42 23.08 6.85
C ILE A 91 3.13 22.66 7.57
N ASN A 92 2.96 23.28 8.74
CA ASN A 92 1.70 23.55 9.45
C ASN A 92 0.56 22.50 9.31
N ARG A 93 0.58 21.49 10.18
CA ARG A 93 -0.68 20.98 10.75
C ARG A 93 -1.07 21.88 11.92
N LEU A 94 -1.63 23.04 11.63
CA LEU A 94 -2.50 23.73 12.57
C LEU A 94 -3.87 23.04 12.47
N LYS A 95 -4.20 22.29 13.53
CA LYS A 95 -5.57 21.89 13.84
C LYS A 95 -6.39 23.16 14.17
N PRO A 96 -7.70 23.20 13.92
CA PRO A 96 -8.61 23.75 14.91
C PRO A 96 -8.72 22.80 16.11
#